data_AF-A0A1Q7U3K2-F1
#
_entry.id   AF-A0A1Q7U3K2-F1
#
_cell.length_a   1.000
_cell.length_b   1.000
_cell.length_c   1.000
_cell.angle_alpha   90.00
_cell.angle_beta   90.00
_cell.angle_gamma   90.00
#
_symmetry.space_group_name_H-M   'P 1'
#
loop_
_entity.id
_entity.type
_entity.pdbx_description
1 polymer ?
#
loop_
_entity_poly.entity_id
_entity_poly.type
_entity_poly.pdbx_seq_one_letter_code
_entity_poly.pdbx_strand_id
1 'polypeptide(L)' 'MRFAPFLFWAVVVVALLLPSLRRRMWPRRPVTDELVKDPVCQTYVVRSRAISRWRAGEPVYFCSAECLRRYAALT' A
#
# COMPACT_ATOMS: atom_id res chain seq x y z
N MET A 1 24.66 -7.08 40.86
CA MET A 1 23.64 -6.01 40.74
C MET A 1 24.15 -4.74 40.02
N ARG A 2 25.10 -4.84 39.08
CA ARG A 2 25.69 -3.67 38.38
C ARG A 2 25.35 -3.58 36.88
N PHE A 3 24.75 -4.64 36.32
CA PHE A 3 24.41 -4.74 34.89
C PHE A 3 22.98 -4.26 34.57
N ALA A 4 22.13 -4.03 35.58
CA ALA A 4 20.77 -3.50 35.42
C ALA A 4 20.71 -2.15 34.70
N PRO A 5 21.56 -1.14 35.02
CA PRO A 5 21.54 0.12 34.28
C PRO A 5 22.02 -0.04 32.84
N PHE A 6 22.95 -0.96 32.58
CA PHE A 6 23.42 -1.27 31.23
C PHE A 6 22.36 -1.96 30.37
N LEU A 7 21.62 -2.92 30.95
CA LEU A 7 20.49 -3.58 30.29
C LEU A 7 19.37 -2.58 29.99
N PHE A 8 19.07 -1.69 30.93
CA PHE A 8 18.09 -0.64 30.73
C PHE A 8 18.49 0.33 29.60
N TRP A 9 19.75 0.79 29.60
CA TRP A 9 20.27 1.65 28.53
C TRP A 9 20.30 0.96 27.17
N ALA A 10 20.68 -0.32 27.11
CA ALA A 10 20.66 -1.10 25.89
C ALA A 10 19.23 -1.20 25.31
N VAL A 11 18.23 -1.45 26.15
CA VAL A 11 16.81 -1.49 25.72
C VAL A 11 16.34 -0.13 25.23
N VAL A 12 16.70 0.98 25.91
CA VAL A 12 16.35 2.34 25.49
C VAL A 12 16.97 2.70 24.13
N VAL A 13 18.26 2.41 23.95
CA VAL A 13 18.97 2.65 22.69
C VAL A 13 18.37 1.82 21.56
N VAL A 14 18.10 0.53 21.82
CA VAL A 14 17.47 -0.36 20.84
C VAL A 14 16.06 0.11 20.48
N ALA A 15 15.25 0.53 21.47
CA ALA A 15 13.90 1.07 21.25
C ALA A 15 13.90 2.39 20.45
N LEU A 16 14.94 3.22 20.59
CA LEU A 16 15.10 4.45 19.81
C LEU A 16 15.66 4.20 18.40
N LEU A 17 16.52 3.19 18.21
CA LEU A 17 17.14 2.88 16.91
C LEU A 17 16.30 1.97 16.01
N LEU A 18 15.59 0.98 16.57
CA LEU A 18 14.67 0.08 15.85
C LEU A 18 13.64 0.78 14.95
N PRO A 19 12.91 1.83 15.39
CA PRO A 19 11.91 2.48 14.57
C PRO A 19 12.53 3.21 13.37
N SER A 20 13.75 3.75 13.51
CA SER A 20 14.46 4.44 12.43
C SER A 20 14.88 3.46 11.32
N LEU A 21 15.35 2.28 11.71
CA LEU A 21 15.61 1.18 10.77
C LEU A 21 14.32 0.69 10.12
N ARG A 22 13.24 0.47 10.88
CA ARG A 22 11.94 0.05 10.34
C ARG A 22 11.38 1.02 9.30
N ARG A 23 11.50 2.34 9.52
CA ARG A 23 11.08 3.34 8.53
C ARG A 23 11.90 3.29 7.24
N ARG A 24 13.18 2.92 7.31
CA ARG A 24 14.04 2.75 6.12
C ARG A 24 13.69 1.47 5.35
N MET A 25 13.30 0.42 6.07
CA MET A 25 12.94 -0.89 5.53
C MET A 25 11.55 -0.95 4.90
N TRP A 26 10.70 0.04 5.15
CA TRP A 26 9.42 0.15 4.44
C TRP A 26 9.65 0.96 3.15
N PRO A 27 9.81 0.31 1.98
CA PRO A 27 9.82 1.06 0.74
C PRO A 27 8.48 1.80 0.68
N ARG A 28 8.54 3.13 0.63
CA ARG A 28 7.42 3.90 0.10
C ARG A 28 7.23 3.33 -1.29
N ARG A 29 6.16 2.55 -1.51
CA ARG A 29 5.82 2.08 -2.85
C ARG A 29 5.91 3.32 -3.74
N PRO A 30 6.79 3.34 -4.75
CA PRO A 30 6.86 4.49 -5.62
C PRO A 30 5.44 4.72 -6.10
N VAL A 31 4.94 5.94 -5.90
CA VAL A 31 3.70 6.38 -6.51
C VAL A 31 4.05 6.49 -7.99
N THR A 32 4.09 5.35 -8.66
CA THR A 32 4.19 5.34 -10.11
C THR A 32 2.87 5.92 -10.58
N ASP A 33 2.94 7.01 -11.34
CA ASP A 33 1.84 7.52 -12.16
C ASP A 33 1.52 6.51 -13.29
N GLU A 34 1.43 5.23 -12.93
CA GLU A 34 1.00 4.17 -13.82
C GLU A 34 -0.48 4.38 -14.04
N LEU A 35 -0.81 4.81 -15.25
CA LEU A 35 -2.19 4.99 -15.67
C LEU A 35 -2.74 3.63 -16.10
N VAL A 36 -3.80 3.21 -15.42
CA VAL A 36 -4.57 2.01 -15.75
C VAL A 36 -5.90 2.44 -16.36
N LYS A 37 -6.40 1.65 -17.30
CA LYS A 37 -7.63 1.95 -18.04
C LYS A 37 -8.84 1.30 -17.37
N ASP A 38 -9.88 2.09 -17.11
CA ASP A 38 -11.17 1.57 -16.67
C ASP A 38 -11.86 0.81 -17.82
N PRO A 39 -12.28 -0.45 -17.65
CA PRO A 39 -12.89 -1.23 -18.72
C PRO A 39 -14.30 -0.77 -19.11
N VAL A 40 -15.01 -0.06 -18.23
CA VAL A 40 -16.39 0.41 -18.43
C VAL A 40 -16.42 1.73 -19.19
N CYS A 41 -15.74 2.75 -18.67
CA CYS A 41 -15.78 4.10 -19.26
C CYS A 41 -14.53 4.46 -20.08
N GLN A 42 -13.54 3.56 -20.15
CA GLN A 42 -12.31 3.74 -20.92
C GLN A 42 -11.43 4.93 -20.47
N THR A 43 -11.70 5.48 -19.28
CA THR A 43 -10.90 6.57 -18.68
C THR A 43 -9.62 6.01 -18.07
N TYR A 44 -8.51 6.74 -18.24
CA TYR A 44 -7.25 6.44 -17.58
C TYR A 44 -7.21 7.04 -16.18
N VAL A 45 -6.93 6.22 -15.18
CA VAL A 45 -6.82 6.61 -13.78
C VAL A 45 -5.47 6.17 -13.22
N VAL A 46 -4.90 6.98 -12.33
CA VAL A 46 -3.66 6.60 -11.63
C VAL A 46 -3.92 5.37 -10.79
N ARG A 47 -3.14 4.30 -10.98
CA ARG A 47 -3.29 3.00 -10.32
C ARG A 47 -3.39 3.10 -8.80
N SER A 48 -2.66 4.03 -8.18
CA SER A 48 -2.67 4.27 -6.74
C SER A 48 -3.99 4.84 -6.20
N ARG A 49 -4.79 5.48 -7.06
CA ARG A 49 -6.10 6.07 -6.74
C ARG A 49 -7.27 5.23 -7.26
N ALA A 50 -7.01 4.25 -8.10
CA ALA A 50 -8.03 3.42 -8.71
C ALA A 50 -8.61 2.41 -7.72
N ILE A 51 -9.91 2.13 -7.86
CA ILE A 51 -10.55 1.06 -7.11
C ILE A 51 -10.21 -0.26 -7.80
N SER A 52 -9.54 -1.18 -7.10
CA SER A 52 -9.18 -2.49 -7.66
C SER A 52 -10.14 -3.60 -7.20
N ARG A 53 -10.52 -4.49 -8.11
CA ARG A 53 -11.24 -5.74 -7.81
C ARG A 53 -10.52 -6.91 -8.47
N TRP A 54 -10.44 -8.04 -7.77
CA TRP A 54 -9.90 -9.27 -8.33
C TRP A 54 -10.92 -9.95 -9.23
N ARG A 55 -10.51 -10.30 -10.46
CA ARG A 55 -11.31 -11.11 -11.40
C ARG A 55 -10.38 -12.01 -12.21
N ALA A 56 -10.72 -13.30 -12.31
CA ALA A 56 -10.03 -14.26 -13.18
C ALA A 56 -8.50 -14.33 -13.03
N GLY A 57 -7.95 -14.12 -11.84
CA GLY A 57 -6.48 -14.15 -11.66
C GLY A 57 -5.81 -12.78 -11.66
N GLU A 58 -6.53 -11.71 -12.03
CA GLU A 58 -5.92 -10.39 -12.25
C GLU A 58 -6.70 -9.26 -11.55
N PRO A 59 -6.02 -8.21 -11.07
CA PRO A 59 -6.66 -7.02 -10.56
C PRO A 59 -7.18 -6.14 -11.70
N VAL A 60 -8.49 -5.94 -11.74
CA VAL A 60 -9.16 -4.97 -12.62
C VAL A 60 -9.33 -3.65 -11.88
N TYR A 61 -9.03 -2.54 -12.55
CA TYR A 61 -9.05 -1.21 -11.96
C TYR A 61 -10.20 -0.37 -12.50
N PHE A 62 -10.82 0.42 -11.62
CA PHE A 62 -11.96 1.27 -11.93
C PHE A 62 -11.72 2.70 -11.46
N CYS A 63 -12.20 3.67 -12.24
CA CYS A 63 -12.09 5.09 -11.91
C CYS A 63 -13.08 5.51 -10.81
N SER A 64 -14.16 4.76 -10.61
CA SER A 64 -15.23 5.08 -9.66
C SER A 64 -15.99 3.84 -9.17
N ALA A 65 -16.67 3.99 -8.03
CA ALA A 65 -17.53 2.94 -7.48
C ALA A 65 -18.74 2.63 -8.37
N GLU A 66 -19.16 3.59 -9.20
CA GLU A 66 -20.21 3.36 -10.18
C GLU A 66 -19.74 2.45 -11.32
N CYS A 67 -18.54 2.68 -11.85
CA CYS A 67 -17.96 1.80 -12.88
C CYS A 67 -17.76 0.38 -12.35
N LEU A 68 -17.30 0.23 -11.10
CA LEU A 68 -17.22 -1.08 -10.45
C LEU A 68 -18.60 -1.79 -10.38
N ARG A 69 -19.66 -1.06 -9.99
CA ARG A 69 -21.02 -1.62 -9.90
C ARG A 69 -21.56 -2.01 -11.28
N ARG A 70 -21.39 -1.16 -12.30
CA ARG A 70 -21.78 -1.48 -13.68
C ARG A 70 -21.03 -2.71 -14.19
N TYR A 71 -19.72 -2.78 -13.95
CA TYR A 71 -18.91 -3.93 -14.31
C TYR A 71 -19.37 -5.21 -13.62
N ALA A 72 -19.77 -5.13 -12.34
CA ALA A 72 -20.33 -6.26 -11.60
C ALA A 72 -21.68 -6.74 -12.13
N ALA A 73 -22.49 -5.87 -12.74
CA ALA A 73 -23.76 -6.23 -13.34
C ALA A 73 -23.60 -6.86 -14.74
N LEU A 74 -22.48 -6.58 -15.42
CA LEU A 74 -22.13 -7.12 -16.75
C LEU A 74 -21.43 -8.49 -16.68
N THR A 75 -21.08 -8.96 -15.49
CA THR A 75 -20.20 -10.10 -15.22
C THR A 75 -20.91 -11.17 -14.43
#